data_AF-A0A7C3PB96-F1
#
_entry.id   AF-A0A7C3PB96-F1
#
_cell.length_a   1.000
_cell.length_b   1.000
_cell.length_c   1.000
_cell.angle_alpha   90.00
_cell.angle_beta   90.00
_cell.angle_gamma   90.00
#
_symmetry.space_group_name_H-M   'P 1'
#
loop_
_entity.id
_entity.type
_entity.pdbx_description
1 polymer ?
#
loop_
_entity_poly.entity_id
_entity_poly.type
_entity_poly.pdbx_seq_one_letter_code
_entity_poly.pdbx_strand_id
1 'polypeptide(L)'
;TQLVNGFALGMLFTLMVIGLTIILVLMRVINFTHGVLYIIGAYTSITLQKIFEPWPILAIASVWVGIIVLAIEVSMKGVTILLVEQNALMALDLADRVYLMDKGEILYEGKPEDLWADKNLHTELLIFCRFIFHSL
;
A
#
# COMPACT_ATOMS: atom_id res chain seq x y z
N THR A 1 -28.01 24.31 8.40
CA THR A 1 -27.97 22.85 8.16
C THR A 1 -26.66 22.38 7.56
N GLN A 2 -25.99 23.14 6.69
CA GLN A 2 -24.67 22.80 6.13
C GLN A 2 -23.55 22.60 7.18
N LEU A 3 -23.53 23.41 8.25
CA LEU A 3 -22.50 23.30 9.30
C LEU A 3 -22.60 21.98 10.09
N VAL A 4 -23.83 21.55 10.41
CA VAL A 4 -24.09 20.26 11.08
C VAL A 4 -23.76 19.09 10.16
N ASN A 5 -24.09 19.19 8.86
CA ASN A 5 -23.77 18.14 7.90
C ASN A 5 -22.25 18.03 7.65
N GLY A 6 -21.54 19.15 7.57
CA GLY A 6 -20.08 19.18 7.46
C GLY A 6 -19.39 18.61 8.71
N PHE A 7 -19.92 18.90 9.90
CA PHE A 7 -19.43 18.33 11.14
C PHE A 7 -19.66 16.80 11.21
N ALA A 8 -20.83 16.33 10.78
CA ALA A 8 -21.12 14.90 10.69
C ALA A 8 -20.18 14.16 9.72
N LEU A 9 -19.97 14.72 8.52
CA LEU A 9 -19.02 14.16 7.55
C LEU A 9 -17.58 14.14 8.10
N GLY A 10 -17.17 15.20 8.80
CA GLY A 10 -15.85 15.30 9.43
C GLY A 10 -15.64 14.25 10.52
N MET A 11 -16.65 13.97 11.36
CA MET A 11 -16.58 12.91 12.36
C MET A 11 -16.49 11.52 11.73
N LEU A 12 -17.24 11.27 10.66
CA LEU A 12 -17.19 10.00 9.93
C LEU A 12 -15.81 9.74 9.33
N PHE A 13 -15.22 10.72 8.67
CA PHE A 13 -13.86 10.59 8.14
C PHE A 13 -12.82 10.43 9.25
N THR A 14 -12.97 11.13 10.36
CA THR A 14 -12.07 10.98 11.51
C THR A 14 -12.12 9.56 12.07
N LEU A 15 -13.32 8.99 12.25
CA LEU A 15 -13.50 7.62 12.72
C LEU A 15 -12.93 6.59 11.74
N MET A 16 -13.12 6.78 10.43
CA MET A 16 -12.54 5.93 9.40
C MET A 16 -11.01 5.92 9.46
N VAL A 17 -10.40 7.10 9.55
CA VAL A 17 -8.93 7.25 9.63
C VAL A 17 -8.38 6.65 10.93
N ILE A 18 -9.06 6.83 12.07
CA ILE A 18 -8.69 6.19 13.33
C ILE A 18 -8.75 4.66 13.21
N GLY A 19 -9.83 4.12 12.64
CA GLY A 19 -9.97 2.67 12.42
C GLY A 19 -8.84 2.09 11.57
N LEU A 20 -8.56 2.74 10.43
CA LEU A 20 -7.47 2.33 9.54
C LEU A 20 -6.10 2.44 10.23
N THR A 21 -5.86 3.52 11.00
CA THR A 21 -4.60 3.71 11.73
C THR A 21 -4.40 2.62 12.78
N ILE A 22 -5.43 2.26 13.54
CA ILE A 22 -5.37 1.21 14.57
C ILE A 22 -5.06 -0.15 13.93
N ILE A 23 -5.71 -0.50 12.82
CA ILE A 23 -5.47 -1.75 12.11
C ILE A 23 -4.01 -1.81 11.63
N LEU A 24 -3.51 -0.75 11.00
CA LEU A 24 -2.14 -0.70 10.49
C LEU A 24 -1.09 -0.73 11.61
N VAL A 25 -1.37 -0.11 12.76
CA VAL A 25 -0.47 -0.13 13.93
C VAL A 25 -0.40 -1.51 14.58
N LEU A 26 -1.53 -2.24 14.65
CA LEU A 26 -1.59 -3.56 15.27
C LEU A 26 -0.93 -4.66 14.43
N MET A 27 -0.97 -4.54 13.09
CA MET A 27 -0.43 -5.60 12.23
C MET A 27 1.11 -5.71 12.28
N ARG A 28 1.86 -4.73 12.82
CA ARG A 28 3.35 -4.72 12.81
C ARG A 28 3.98 -5.04 11.43
N VAL A 29 3.19 -4.96 10.37
CA VAL A 29 3.65 -5.09 8.99
C VAL A 29 4.29 -3.76 8.63
N ILE A 30 5.48 -3.83 8.04
CA ILE A 30 6.11 -2.68 7.41
C ILE A 30 5.18 -2.27 6.26
N ASN A 31 4.27 -1.32 6.52
CA ASN A 31 3.54 -0.66 5.45
C ASN A 31 4.60 0.05 4.62
N PHE A 32 4.88 -0.48 3.42
CA PHE A 32 5.94 0.00 2.56
C PHE A 32 5.56 1.38 2.03
N THR A 33 5.79 2.39 2.87
CA THR A 33 6.56 3.58 2.49
C THR A 33 5.90 4.52 1.46
N HIS A 34 4.73 4.20 0.88
CA HIS A 34 4.05 5.05 -0.10
C HIS A 34 3.62 6.40 0.49
N GLY A 35 3.06 6.40 1.70
CA GLY A 35 2.67 7.64 2.39
C GLY A 35 3.86 8.52 2.76
N VAL A 36 4.92 7.93 3.34
CA VAL A 36 6.07 8.70 3.81
C VAL A 36 6.93 9.20 2.65
N LEU A 37 7.08 8.44 1.56
CA LEU A 37 7.77 8.88 0.35
C LEU A 37 7.03 10.04 -0.33
N TYR A 38 5.70 9.97 -0.39
CA TYR A 38 4.88 11.05 -0.95
C TYR A 38 5.01 12.34 -0.11
N ILE A 39 4.99 12.21 1.22
CA ILE A 39 5.18 13.34 2.14
C ILE A 39 6.59 13.94 2.02
N ILE A 40 7.63 13.11 1.93
CA ILE A 40 9.02 13.58 1.74
C ILE A 40 9.13 14.32 0.40
N GLY A 41 8.59 13.78 -0.68
CA GLY A 41 8.57 14.43 -1.99
C GLY A 41 7.86 15.79 -1.94
N ALA A 42 6.64 15.84 -1.38
CA ALA A 42 5.85 17.05 -1.26
C ALA A 42 6.53 18.12 -0.39
N TYR A 43 7.12 17.74 0.75
CA TYR A 43 7.82 18.65 1.64
C TYR A 43 9.08 19.25 0.98
N THR A 44 9.86 18.43 0.28
CA THR A 44 11.00 18.90 -0.52
C THR A 44 10.53 19.88 -1.59
N SER A 45 9.44 19.57 -2.32
CA SER A 45 8.90 20.49 -3.33
C SER A 45 8.45 21.83 -2.74
N ILE A 46 7.74 21.83 -1.61
CA ILE A 46 7.26 23.06 -0.95
C ILE A 46 8.43 23.89 -0.42
N THR A 47 9.49 23.24 0.09
CA THR A 47 10.66 23.93 0.63
C THR A 47 11.47 24.61 -0.49
N LEU A 48 11.60 23.95 -1.65
CA LEU A 48 12.37 24.47 -2.78
C LEU A 48 11.64 25.53 -3.62
N GLN A 49 10.32 25.69 -3.45
CA GLN A 49 9.54 26.75 -4.12
C GLN A 49 10.04 28.17 -3.85
N LYS A 50 10.76 28.39 -2.76
CA LYS A 50 11.33 29.70 -2.43
C LYS A 50 12.60 30.03 -3.23
N ILE A 51 13.22 29.04 -3.87
CA ILE A 51 14.56 29.15 -4.47
C ILE A 51 14.53 28.88 -5.97
N PHE A 52 13.61 28.03 -6.46
CA PHE A 52 13.57 27.57 -7.86
C PHE A 52 12.21 27.81 -8.53
N GLU A 53 12.23 27.85 -9.87
CA GLU A 53 11.03 27.84 -10.73
C GLU A 53 10.24 26.49 -10.60
N PRO A 54 8.93 26.45 -10.94
CA PRO A 54 8.06 25.29 -10.66
C PRO A 54 8.50 23.98 -11.33
N TRP A 55 9.02 24.05 -12.56
CA TRP A 55 9.38 22.87 -13.36
C TRP A 55 10.63 22.14 -12.82
N PRO A 56 11.76 22.81 -12.51
CA PRO A 56 12.94 22.16 -11.91
C PRO A 56 12.67 21.48 -10.56
N ILE A 57 11.79 22.05 -9.74
CA ILE A 57 11.50 21.55 -8.38
C ILE A 57 10.92 20.14 -8.44
N LEU A 58 10.01 19.88 -9.39
CA LEU A 58 9.38 18.58 -9.55
C LEU A 58 10.40 17.51 -9.96
N ALA A 59 11.33 17.86 -10.84
CA ALA A 59 12.42 16.97 -11.25
C ALA A 59 13.36 16.65 -10.07
N ILE A 60 13.77 17.67 -9.31
CA ILE A 60 14.65 17.50 -8.14
C ILE A 60 13.97 16.65 -7.06
N ALA A 61 12.69 16.91 -6.76
CA ALA A 61 11.94 16.15 -5.77
C ALA A 61 11.78 14.67 -6.17
N SER A 62 11.50 14.39 -7.45
CA SER A 62 11.36 13.02 -7.95
C SER A 62 12.67 12.24 -7.87
N VAL A 63 13.78 12.86 -8.25
CA VAL A 63 15.12 12.25 -8.15
C VAL A 63 15.49 12.02 -6.69
N TRP A 64 15.22 12.99 -5.81
CA TRP A 64 15.50 12.89 -4.38
C TRP A 64 14.75 11.72 -3.72
N VAL A 65 13.45 11.58 -3.99
CA VAL A 65 12.65 10.45 -3.51
C VAL A 65 13.20 9.13 -4.06
N GLY A 66 13.56 9.07 -5.35
CA GLY A 66 14.14 7.88 -5.97
C GLY A 66 15.45 7.42 -5.30
N ILE A 67 16.32 8.34 -4.93
CA ILE A 67 17.57 8.03 -4.21
C ILE A 67 17.28 7.43 -2.83
N ILE A 68 16.30 7.99 -2.10
CA ILE A 68 15.89 7.48 -0.79
C ILE A 68 15.35 6.05 -0.91
N VAL A 69 14.50 5.79 -1.92
CA VAL A 69 13.97 4.44 -2.18
C VAL A 69 15.10 3.45 -2.44
N LEU A 70 16.06 3.81 -3.30
CA LEU A 70 17.21 2.97 -3.60
C LEU A 70 18.06 2.67 -2.35
N ALA A 71 18.26 3.68 -1.49
CA ALA A 71 19.00 3.51 -0.24
C ALA A 71 18.28 2.56 0.74
N ILE A 72 16.95 2.65 0.82
CA ILE A 72 16.13 1.73 1.61
C ILE A 72 16.23 0.32 1.05
N GLU A 73 16.07 0.14 -0.26
CA GLU A 73 16.16 -1.16 -0.94
C GLU A 73 17.50 -1.86 -0.68
N VAL A 74 18.61 -1.12 -0.80
CA VAL A 74 19.95 -1.65 -0.50
C VAL A 74 20.09 -2.02 0.98
N SER A 75 19.52 -1.22 1.88
CA SER A 75 19.58 -1.47 3.33
C SER A 75 18.71 -2.65 3.76
N MET A 76 17.68 -3.01 2.99
CA MET A 76 16.77 -4.11 3.28
C MET A 76 17.25 -5.46 2.71
N LYS A 77 18.41 -5.50 2.04
CA LYS A 77 19.01 -6.76 1.56
C LYS A 77 19.30 -7.70 2.74
N GLY A 78 18.57 -8.81 2.82
CA GLY A 78 18.70 -9.81 3.89
C GLY A 78 17.61 -9.76 4.96
N VAL A 79 16.60 -8.90 4.80
CA VAL A 79 15.43 -8.86 5.69
C VAL A 79 14.30 -9.70 5.08
N THR A 80 13.66 -10.55 5.88
CA THR A 80 12.43 -11.23 5.48
C THR A 80 11.28 -10.24 5.49
N ILE A 81 10.75 -9.92 4.30
CA ILE A 81 9.61 -9.01 4.14
C ILE A 81 8.33 -9.83 4.10
N LEU A 82 7.47 -9.66 5.11
CA LEU A 82 6.12 -10.17 5.08
C LEU A 82 5.21 -9.07 4.53
N LEU A 83 4.75 -9.24 3.30
CA LEU A 83 3.85 -8.32 2.62
C LEU A 83 2.40 -8.84 2.73
N VAL A 84 1.50 -7.99 3.24
CA VAL A 84 0.07 -8.27 3.30
C VAL A 84 -0.64 -7.28 2.38
N GLU A 85 -1.11 -7.76 1.24
CA GLU A 85 -1.80 -6.95 0.23
C GLU A 85 -3.26 -7.36 0.09
N GLN A 86 -4.13 -6.36 -0.09
CA GLN A 86 -5.50 -6.62 -0.53
C GLN A 86 -5.55 -6.82 -2.05
N ASN A 87 -4.59 -6.29 -2.80
CA ASN A 87 -4.48 -6.57 -4.23
C ASN A 87 -3.70 -7.87 -4.47
N ALA A 88 -4.40 -9.00 -4.45
CA ALA A 88 -3.79 -10.33 -4.59
C ALA A 88 -2.97 -10.49 -5.87
N LEU A 89 -3.39 -9.87 -6.99
CA LEU A 89 -2.67 -9.92 -8.26
C LEU A 89 -1.30 -9.24 -8.18
N MET A 90 -1.22 -8.07 -7.52
CA MET A 90 0.04 -7.35 -7.33
C MET A 90 0.99 -8.11 -6.39
N ALA A 91 0.45 -8.72 -5.34
CA ALA A 91 1.26 -9.54 -4.43
C ALA A 91 1.82 -10.80 -5.10
N LEU A 92 1.05 -11.47 -5.96
CA LEU A 92 1.51 -12.65 -6.69
C LEU A 92 2.69 -12.37 -7.62
N ASP A 93 2.76 -11.17 -8.21
CA ASP A 93 3.84 -10.77 -9.14
C ASP A 93 5.16 -10.44 -8.41
N LEU A 94 5.08 -10.11 -7.12
CA LEU A 94 6.23 -9.71 -6.30
C LEU A 94 6.71 -10.78 -5.32
N ALA A 95 5.85 -11.74 -4.95
CA ALA A 95 6.12 -12.66 -3.85
C ALA A 95 6.76 -13.99 -4.29
N ASP A 96 7.82 -14.41 -3.61
CA ASP A 96 8.44 -15.73 -3.81
C ASP A 96 7.58 -16.89 -3.25
N ARG A 97 6.74 -16.60 -2.25
CA ARG A 97 5.84 -17.55 -1.59
C ARG A 97 4.59 -16.84 -1.10
N VAL A 98 3.43 -17.44 -1.33
CA VAL A 98 2.13 -16.82 -1.05
C VAL A 98 1.31 -17.70 -0.12
N TYR A 99 0.64 -17.04 0.83
CA TYR A 99 -0.39 -17.63 1.69
C TYR A 99 -1.70 -16.93 1.38
N LEU A 100 -2.67 -17.66 0.85
CA LEU A 100 -4.03 -17.15 0.66
C LEU A 100 -4.83 -17.47 1.92
N MET A 101 -5.40 -16.44 2.54
CA MET A 101 -6.22 -16.59 3.75
C MET A 101 -7.61 -16.01 3.50
N ASP A 102 -8.65 -16.81 3.76
CA ASP A 102 -10.04 -16.36 3.78
C ASP A 102 -10.69 -16.75 5.12
N LYS A 103 -11.39 -15.80 5.75
CA LYS A 103 -12.11 -15.99 7.03
C LYS A 103 -11.29 -16.64 8.18
N GLY A 104 -9.97 -16.50 8.16
CA GLY A 104 -9.09 -17.08 9.17
C GLY A 104 -8.60 -18.49 8.86
N GLU A 105 -8.94 -19.06 7.71
CA GLU A 105 -8.38 -20.32 7.21
C GLU A 105 -7.41 -20.05 6.06
N ILE A 106 -6.31 -20.82 6.01
CA ILE A 106 -5.35 -20.76 4.91
C ILE A 106 -5.89 -21.65 3.78
N LEU A 107 -6.38 -21.01 2.71
CA LEU A 107 -6.90 -21.66 1.51
C LEU A 107 -5.77 -22.21 0.64
N TYR A 108 -4.61 -21.55 0.63
CA TYR A 108 -3.49 -21.94 -0.19
C TYR A 108 -2.16 -21.52 0.43
N GLU A 109 -1.14 -22.36 0.25
CA GLU A 109 0.24 -22.09 0.60
C GLU A 109 1.15 -22.67 -0.48
N GLY A 110 2.01 -21.84 -1.09
CA GLY A 110 2.90 -22.32 -2.13
C GLY A 110 3.53 -21.23 -2.97
N LYS A 111 4.08 -21.62 -4.13
CA LYS A 111 4.63 -20.68 -5.12
C LYS A 111 3.50 -20.04 -5.92
N PRO A 112 3.61 -18.76 -6.32
CA PRO A 112 2.60 -18.10 -7.13
C PRO A 112 2.32 -18.84 -8.46
N GLU A 113 3.34 -19.44 -9.08
CA GLU A 113 3.26 -20.17 -10.35
C GLU A 113 2.30 -21.37 -10.29
N ASP A 114 2.33 -22.11 -9.17
CA ASP A 114 1.49 -23.30 -8.97
C ASP A 114 0.02 -22.92 -8.77
N LEU A 115 -0.24 -21.71 -8.26
CA LEU A 115 -1.59 -21.17 -8.09
C LEU A 115 -2.29 -20.89 -9.42
N TRP A 116 -1.54 -20.52 -10.48
CA TRP A 116 -2.08 -20.29 -11.82
C TRP A 116 -2.42 -21.60 -12.56
N ALA A 117 -1.79 -22.71 -12.18
CA ALA A 117 -1.98 -24.01 -12.81
C ALA A 117 -3.30 -24.69 -12.37
N ASP A 118 -3.79 -24.41 -11.16
CA ASP A 118 -5.03 -25.00 -10.63
C ASP A 118 -6.24 -24.09 -10.90
N LYS A 119 -7.15 -24.55 -11.78
CA LYS A 119 -8.34 -23.80 -12.20
C LYS A 119 -9.33 -23.51 -11.07
N ASN A 120 -9.37 -24.34 -10.02
CA ASN A 120 -10.28 -24.11 -8.89
C ASN A 120 -9.78 -22.98 -7.99
N LEU A 121 -8.49 -23.01 -7.62
CA LEU A 121 -7.84 -21.97 -6.82
C LEU A 121 -7.80 -20.63 -7.55
N HIS A 122 -7.58 -20.66 -8.86
CA HIS A 122 -7.62 -19.46 -9.69
C HIS A 122 -9.03 -18.82 -9.71
N THR A 123 -10.09 -19.64 -9.65
CA THR A 123 -11.46 -19.13 -9.59
C THR A 123 -11.75 -18.49 -8.23
N GLU A 124 -11.30 -19.09 -7.12
CA GLU A 124 -11.44 -18.46 -5.79
C GLU A 124 -10.63 -17.17 -5.65
N LEU A 125 -9.41 -17.13 -6.19
CA LEU A 125 -8.60 -15.92 -6.25
C LEU A 125 -9.33 -14.81 -7.04
N LEU A 126 -9.94 -15.16 -8.18
CA LEU A 126 -10.71 -14.21 -8.99
C LEU A 126 -11.99 -13.74 -8.29
N ILE A 127 -12.66 -14.60 -7.52
CA ILE A 127 -13.81 -14.22 -6.70
C ILE A 127 -13.38 -13.25 -5.60
N PHE A 128 -12.25 -13.52 -4.93
CA PHE A 128 -11.69 -12.64 -3.91
C PHE A 128 -11.32 -11.26 -4.49
N CYS A 129 -10.61 -11.23 -5.62
CA CYS A 129 -10.31 -9.98 -6.34
C CYS A 129 -11.59 -9.24 -6.76
N ARG A 130 -12.62 -9.96 -7.23
CA ARG A 130 -13.89 -9.35 -7.64
C ARG A 130 -14.67 -8.76 -6.46
N PHE A 131 -14.55 -9.35 -5.27
CA PHE A 131 -15.14 -8.80 -4.04
C PHE A 131 -14.47 -7.48 -3.63
N ILE A 132 -13.14 -7.41 -3.72
CA ILE A 132 -12.37 -6.20 -3.39
C ILE A 132 -12.68 -5.05 -4.35
N PHE A 133 -12.78 -5.33 -5.66
CA PHE A 133 -13.11 -4.30 -6.65
C PHE A 133 -14.58 -3.83 -6.63
N HIS A 134 -15.50 -4.57 -6.01
CA HIS A 134 -16.90 -4.15 -5.88
C HIS A 134 -17.18 -3.31 -4.63
N SER A 135 -16.19 -3.20 -3.72
CA SER A 135 -16.29 -2.44 -2.47
C SER A 135 -15.49 -1.13 -2.47
N LEU A 136 -14.91 -0.75 -3.63
CA LEU A 136 -14.19 0.51 -3.87
C LEU A 136 -15.00 1.42 -4.80
#